data_AF-A0A5K0Z2L8-F1
#
_entry.id   AF-A0A5K0Z2L8-F1
#
_cell.length_a   1.000
_cell.length_b   1.000
_cell.length_c   1.000
_cell.angle_alpha   90.00
_cell.angle_beta   90.00
_cell.angle_gamma   90.00
#
_symmetry.space_group_name_H-M   'P 1'
#
loop_
_entity.id
_entity.type
_entity.pdbx_description
1 polymer ?
#
loop_
_entity_poly.entity_id
_entity_poly.type
_entity_poly.pdbx_seq_one_letter_code
_entity_poly.pdbx_strand_id
1 'polypeptide(L)' 'ENPCDLSIPQVFVKDGEDPSVEAVTQTLQRAVKFYSTLQAHDGHWPGDFAGTLFYMPGL' A
#
# COMPACT_ATOMS: atom_id res chain seq x y z
N GLU A 1 14.35 -5.48 1.78
CA GLU A 1 13.00 -5.43 1.19
C GLU A 1 12.33 -6.77 1.42
N ASN A 2 11.06 -6.76 1.85
CA ASN A 2 10.31 -8.00 2.07
C ASN A 2 9.77 -8.54 0.74
N PRO A 3 9.70 -9.87 0.56
CA PRO A 3 9.19 -10.46 -0.68
C PRO A 3 7.71 -10.11 -0.92
N CYS A 4 7.38 -9.72 -2.16
CA CYS A 4 6.02 -9.38 -2.56
C CYS A 4 5.26 -10.63 -3.02
N ASP A 5 4.35 -11.13 -2.19
CA ASP A 5 3.44 -12.23 -2.55
C ASP A 5 1.99 -11.72 -2.68
N LEU A 6 1.51 -11.63 -3.92
CA LEU A 6 0.14 -11.24 -4.26
C LEU A 6 -0.71 -12.43 -4.74
N SER A 7 -0.47 -13.62 -4.20
CA SER A 7 -1.22 -14.86 -4.49
C SER A 7 -2.73 -14.79 -4.20
N ILE A 8 -3.16 -13.91 -3.29
CA ILE A 8 -4.58 -13.68 -2.99
C ILE A 8 -5.22 -13.06 -4.23
N PRO A 9 -6.36 -13.53 -4.75
CA PRO A 9 -6.98 -12.99 -5.95
C PRO A 9 -7.43 -11.54 -5.77
N GLN A 10 -7.45 -10.77 -6.87
CA GLN A 10 -8.03 -9.44 -6.88
C GLN A 10 -9.55 -9.55 -6.99
N VAL A 11 -10.26 -8.80 -6.15
CA VAL A 11 -11.72 -8.72 -6.16
C VAL A 11 -12.15 -7.42 -6.82
N PHE A 12 -13.10 -7.50 -7.74
CA PHE A 12 -13.75 -6.35 -8.35
C PHE A 12 -15.16 -6.25 -7.81
N VAL A 13 -15.49 -5.12 -7.18
CA VAL A 13 -16.84 -4.79 -6.72
C VAL A 13 -17.40 -3.76 -7.70
N LYS A 14 -18.65 -3.95 -8.15
CA LYS A 14 -19.29 -3.03 -9.10
C LYS A 14 -19.71 -1.74 -8.38
N ASP A 15 -19.77 -0.64 -9.13
CA ASP A 15 -20.27 0.63 -8.60
C ASP A 15 -21.74 0.48 -8.16
N GLY A 16 -22.03 0.91 -6.93
CA GLY A 16 -23.37 0.84 -6.32
C GLY A 16 -23.71 -0.50 -5.66
N GLU A 17 -22.78 -1.47 -5.63
CA GLU A 17 -22.91 -2.71 -4.87
C GLU A 17 -22.14 -2.61 -3.56
N ASP A 18 -22.77 -3.00 -2.45
CA ASP A 18 -22.08 -3.08 -1.15
C ASP A 18 -21.07 -4.23 -1.19
N PRO A 19 -19.80 -4.00 -0.80
CA PRO A 19 -18.79 -5.03 -0.82
C PRO A 19 -19.09 -6.10 0.24
N SER A 20 -18.93 -7.38 -0.12
CA SER A 20 -19.04 -8.47 0.87
C SER A 20 -17.88 -8.44 1.86
N VAL A 21 -18.07 -9.06 3.03
CA VAL A 21 -17.02 -9.16 4.06
C VAL A 21 -15.79 -9.87 3.51
N GLU A 22 -15.97 -10.87 2.66
CA GLU A 22 -14.90 -11.62 2.01
C GLU A 22 -14.13 -10.73 1.02
N ALA A 23 -14.83 -9.92 0.23
CA ALA A 23 -14.23 -8.98 -0.71
C ALA A 23 -13.34 -7.95 0.01
N VAL A 24 -13.86 -7.38 1.12
CA VAL A 24 -13.10 -6.46 1.97
C VAL A 24 -11.88 -7.15 2.57
N THR A 25 -12.06 -8.36 3.13
CA THR A 25 -11.00 -9.11 3.79
C THR A 25 -9.87 -9.45 2.82
N GLN A 26 -10.18 -9.96 1.62
CA GLN A 26 -9.17 -10.29 0.61
C GLN A 26 -8.42 -9.05 0.13
N THR A 27 -9.14 -7.95 -0.09
CA THR A 27 -8.55 -6.68 -0.50
C THR A 27 -7.59 -6.14 0.56
N LEU A 28 -8.01 -6.16 1.82
CA LEU A 28 -7.18 -5.71 2.94
C LEU A 28 -5.93 -6.58 3.10
N GLN A 29 -6.06 -7.90 3.01
CA GLN A 29 -4.91 -8.81 3.08
C GLN A 29 -3.91 -8.56 1.95
N ARG A 30 -4.37 -8.35 0.71
CA ARG A 30 -3.50 -7.94 -0.41
C ARG A 30 -2.79 -6.61 -0.14
N ALA A 31 -3.52 -5.62 0.34
CA ALA A 31 -2.96 -4.30 0.64
C ALA A 31 -1.87 -4.41 1.71
N VAL A 32 -2.14 -5.10 2.82
CA VAL A 32 -1.16 -5.28 3.90
C VAL A 32 0.08 -6.04 3.40
N LYS A 33 -0.10 -7.13 2.63
CA LYS A 33 1.04 -7.84 2.01
C LYS A 33 1.87 -6.91 1.14
N PHE A 34 1.25 -6.12 0.27
CA PHE A 34 1.95 -5.15 -0.56
C PHE A 34 2.69 -4.09 0.26
N TYR A 35 2.02 -3.41 1.20
CA TYR A 35 2.65 -2.37 2.00
C TYR A 35 3.78 -2.91 2.88
N SER A 36 3.72 -4.18 3.30
CA SER A 36 4.81 -4.82 4.04
C SER A 36 6.12 -4.90 3.25
N THR A 37 6.07 -4.89 1.91
CA THR A 37 7.29 -4.92 1.07
C THR A 37 8.06 -3.62 1.11
N LEU A 38 7.38 -2.52 1.42
CA LEU A 38 7.96 -1.18 1.53
C LEU A 38 8.67 -0.95 2.87
N GLN A 39 8.50 -1.84 3.85
CA GLN A 39 9.16 -1.71 5.15
C GLN A 39 10.69 -1.76 5.00
N ALA A 40 11.37 -0.77 5.56
CA ALA A 40 12.82 -0.73 5.63
C ALA A 40 13.38 -1.73 6.65
N HIS A 41 14.69 -1.98 6.58
CA HIS A 41 15.37 -3.00 7.37
C HIS A 41 15.35 -2.76 8.90
N ASP A 42 15.17 -1.51 9.32
CA ASP A 42 15.04 -1.07 10.71
C ASP A 42 13.56 -0.97 11.17
N GLY A 43 12.62 -1.32 10.29
CA GLY A 43 11.20 -1.39 10.56
C GLY A 43 10.39 -0.13 10.24
N HIS A 44 11.01 0.96 9.78
CA HIS A 44 10.27 2.17 9.36
C HIS A 44 9.64 1.99 7.96
N TRP A 45 8.69 2.88 7.62
CA TRP A 45 8.17 2.99 6.25
C TRP A 45 8.65 4.29 5.62
N PRO A 46 9.57 4.23 4.64
CA PRO A 46 10.02 5.41 3.93
C PRO A 46 8.87 5.95 3.08
N GLY A 47 8.73 7.26 3.05
CA GLY A 47 7.76 7.96 2.24
C GLY A 47 8.37 9.24 1.72
N ASP A 48 8.07 9.58 0.47
CA ASP A 48 8.40 10.90 -0.05
C ASP A 48 7.55 11.95 0.67
N PHE A 49 8.22 12.92 1.30
CA PHE A 49 7.60 14.06 1.97
C PHE A 49 8.01 15.38 1.30
N ALA A 50 8.35 15.34 0.01
CA ALA A 50 8.53 16.54 -0.78
C ALA A 50 7.15 17.14 -1.12
N GLY A 51 6.87 18.35 -0.61
CA GLY A 51 5.61 19.06 -0.87
C GLY A 51 5.77 20.50 -1.36
N THR A 52 6.88 21.17 -1.00
CA THR A 52 7.12 22.58 -1.33
C THR A 52 8.48 22.75 -2.02
N LEU A 53 8.44 23.37 -3.20
CA LEU A 53 9.56 23.54 -4.14
C LEU A 53 10.68 24.48 -3.66
N PHE A 54 10.58 25.03 -2.45
CA PHE A 54 11.52 26.00 -1.89
C PHE A 54 12.29 25.46 -0.69
N TYR A 55 12.33 24.13 -0.49
CA TYR A 55 13.24 23.53 0.48
C TYR A 55 14.72 23.60 0.05
N MET A 56 15.04 23.85 -1.22
CA MET A 56 16.43 24.04 -1.68
C MET A 56 16.66 25.30 -2.52
N PRO A 57 16.66 26.50 -1.94
CA PRO A 57 17.38 27.64 -2.47
C PRO A 57 18.77 27.67 -1.80
N GLY A 58 19.75 26.94 -2.35
CA GLY A 58 21.17 27.07 -1.97
C GLY A 58 21.91 25.86 -1.43
N LEU A 59 21.50 24.63 -1.76
CA LEU A 59 22.38 23.44 -1.65
C LEU A 59 23.25 23.30 -2.90
#